data_AF-A0AAF0TTS3-F1
#
_entry.id   AF-A0AAF0TTS3-F1
#
_cell.length_a   1.000
_cell.length_b   1.000
_cell.length_c   1.000
_cell.angle_alpha   90.00
_cell.angle_beta   90.00
_cell.angle_gamma   90.00
#
_symmetry.space_group_name_H-M   'P 1'
#
loop_
_entity.id
_entity.type
_entity.pdbx_description
1 polymer ?
#
loop_
_entity_poly.entity_id
_entity_poly.type
_entity_poly.pdbx_seq_one_letter_code
_entity_poly.pdbx_strand_id
1 'polypeptide(L)'
;MEIKRIRMLMKDKEVTVEHILREGNQLADFFTNHIFCFAGTQKLSYSNFQDIPSEARGIINTEKAKLPSLRIRRYQNGNFDNHDHTQRR
;
A
#
# COMPACT_ATOMS: atom_id res chain seq x y z
N MET A 1 11.56 -20.72 -4.42
CA MET A 1 10.97 -20.84 -5.77
C MET A 1 10.87 -19.48 -6.49
N GLU A 2 10.55 -18.39 -5.80
CA GLU A 2 10.28 -17.07 -6.41
C GLU A 2 11.51 -16.40 -7.07
N ILE A 3 12.65 -16.30 -6.38
CA ILE A 3 13.82 -15.54 -6.87
C ILE A 3 14.41 -16.12 -8.18
N LYS A 4 14.40 -17.45 -8.35
CA LYS A 4 14.90 -18.09 -9.59
C LYS A 4 14.03 -17.72 -10.80
N ARG A 5 12.71 -17.62 -10.59
CA ARG A 5 11.76 -17.25 -11.65
C ARG A 5 11.88 -15.78 -12.02
N ILE A 6 12.07 -14.90 -11.03
CA ILE A 6 12.37 -13.47 -11.27
C ILE A 6 13.66 -13.33 -12.08
N ARG A 7 14.74 -14.03 -11.68
CA ARG A 7 16.01 -14.03 -12.43
C ARG A 7 15.87 -14.53 -13.87
N MET A 8 15.03 -15.54 -14.11
CA MET A 8 14.72 -15.98 -15.48
C MET A 8 14.01 -14.89 -16.29
N LEU A 9 13.03 -14.20 -15.72
CA LEU A 9 12.30 -13.12 -16.41
C LEU A 9 13.17 -11.88 -16.67
N MET A 10 14.22 -11.69 -15.87
CA MET A 10 15.20 -10.61 -16.04
C MET A 10 16.26 -10.93 -17.10
N LYS A 11 16.44 -12.20 -17.49
CA LYS A 11 17.57 -12.63 -18.33
C LYS A 11 17.63 -11.89 -19.68
N ASP A 12 16.46 -11.55 -20.23
CA ASP A 12 16.33 -10.90 -21.53
C ASP A 12 15.85 -9.45 -21.42
N LYS A 13 15.89 -8.87 -20.21
CA LYS A 13 15.39 -7.51 -19.92
C LYS A 13 16.43 -6.74 -19.14
N GLU A 14 16.69 -5.49 -19.54
CA GLU A 14 17.56 -4.58 -18.79
C GLU A 14 16.79 -4.03 -17.59
N VAL A 15 16.74 -4.80 -16.51
CA VAL A 15 16.01 -4.47 -15.27
C VAL A 15 16.89 -4.66 -14.04
N THR A 16 16.81 -3.70 -13.13
CA THR A 16 17.44 -3.76 -11.80
C THR A 16 16.37 -4.08 -10.76
N VAL A 17 16.66 -5.02 -9.85
CA VAL A 17 15.78 -5.32 -8.71
C VAL A 17 16.36 -4.68 -7.47
N GLU A 18 15.60 -3.77 -6.88
CA GLU A 18 15.96 -3.09 -5.64
C GLU A 18 14.95 -3.40 -4.55
N HIS A 19 15.44 -3.48 -3.31
CA HIS A 19 14.56 -3.59 -2.15
C HIS A 19 14.09 -2.19 -1.75
N ILE A 20 12.86 -1.86 -2.12
CA ILE A 20 12.24 -0.60 -1.74
C ILE A 20 11.55 -0.78 -0.39
N LEU A 21 11.69 0.20 0.51
CA LEU A 21 10.94 0.23 1.75
C LEU A 21 9.43 0.21 1.43
N ARG A 22 8.65 -0.52 2.25
CA ARG A 22 7.21 -0.78 2.03
C ARG A 22 6.38 0.48 1.75
N GLU A 23 6.83 1.64 2.22
CA GLU A 23 6.15 2.92 2.00
C GLU A 23 6.22 3.41 0.54
N GLY A 24 7.26 3.03 -0.21
CA GLY A 24 7.38 3.31 -1.65
C GLY A 24 6.64 2.34 -2.56
N ASN A 25 5.91 1.36 -1.99
CA ASN A 25 5.17 0.35 -2.75
C ASN A 25 3.66 0.41 -2.51
N GLN A 26 3.16 1.51 -1.96
CA GLN A 26 1.75 1.67 -1.58
C GLN A 26 0.80 1.48 -2.77
N LEU A 27 1.18 1.97 -3.95
CA LEU A 27 0.35 1.84 -5.14
C LEU A 27 0.22 0.37 -5.59
N ALA A 28 1.34 -0.37 -5.58
CA ALA A 28 1.33 -1.79 -5.91
C ALA A 28 0.56 -2.62 -4.88
N ASP A 29 0.70 -2.30 -3.60
CA ASP A 29 -0.06 -2.94 -2.52
C ASP A 29 -1.57 -2.67 -2.68
N PHE A 30 -1.96 -1.43 -3.01
CA PHE A 30 -3.36 -1.08 -3.28
C PHE A 30 -3.93 -1.91 -4.43
N PHE A 31 -3.26 -1.95 -5.58
CA PHE A 31 -3.75 -2.70 -6.72
C PHE A 31 -3.77 -4.20 -6.47
N THR A 32 -2.79 -4.74 -5.75
CA THR A 32 -2.78 -6.17 -5.38
C THR A 32 -4.01 -6.51 -4.55
N ASN A 33 -4.32 -5.70 -3.52
CA ASN A 33 -5.52 -5.90 -2.70
C ASN A 33 -6.81 -5.69 -3.50
N HIS A 34 -6.83 -4.69 -4.38
CA HIS A 34 -7.99 -4.40 -5.23
C HIS A 34 -8.29 -5.56 -6.19
N ILE A 35 -7.26 -6.06 -6.88
CA ILE A 35 -7.36 -7.20 -7.81
C ILE A 35 -7.77 -8.47 -7.08
N PHE A 36 -7.35 -8.67 -5.84
CA PHE A 36 -7.72 -9.85 -5.07
C PHE A 36 -9.24 -10.06 -4.98
N CYS A 37 -10.03 -8.98 -5.02
CA CYS A 37 -11.50 -9.05 -5.01
C CYS A 37 -12.12 -9.61 -6.30
N PHE A 38 -11.43 -9.54 -7.44
CA PHE A 38 -11.97 -9.94 -8.76
C PHE A 38 -10.97 -10.75 -9.61
N ALA A 39 -9.95 -11.31 -8.97
CA ALA A 39 -8.91 -12.08 -9.64
C ALA A 39 -9.52 -13.26 -10.41
N GLY A 40 -9.25 -13.33 -11.72
CA GLY A 40 -9.70 -14.43 -12.59
C GLY A 40 -11.10 -14.26 -13.20
N THR A 41 -11.89 -13.28 -12.75
CA THR A 41 -13.24 -13.03 -13.28
C THR A 41 -13.28 -11.83 -14.21
N GLN A 42 -12.45 -10.80 -13.96
CA GLN A 42 -12.44 -9.57 -14.74
C GLN A 42 -11.02 -9.07 -14.99
N LYS A 43 -10.79 -8.51 -16.20
CA LYS A 43 -9.61 -7.72 -16.50
C LYS A 43 -10.00 -6.25 -16.48
N LEU A 44 -9.32 -5.46 -15.65
CA LEU A 44 -9.48 -4.01 -15.60
C LEU A 44 -8.26 -3.35 -16.25
N SER A 45 -8.52 -2.42 -17.16
CA SER A 45 -7.51 -1.59 -17.82
C SER A 45 -7.96 -0.14 -17.73
N TYR A 46 -7.04 0.72 -17.31
CA TYR A 46 -7.28 2.15 -17.18
C TYR A 46 -6.39 2.86 -18.19
N SER A 47 -7.00 3.65 -19.07
CA SER A 47 -6.29 4.45 -20.08
C SER A 47 -6.08 5.90 -19.64
N ASN A 48 -6.94 6.41 -18.75
CA ASN A 48 -6.82 7.76 -18.22
C ASN A 48 -6.62 7.75 -16.71
N PHE A 49 -5.97 8.80 -16.20
CA PHE A 49 -5.74 8.96 -14.76
C PHE A 49 -7.06 9.04 -13.99
N GLN A 50 -8.08 9.67 -14.57
CA GLN A 50 -9.40 9.87 -13.99
C GLN A 50 -10.18 8.55 -13.83
N ASP A 51 -9.84 7.54 -14.62
CA ASP A 51 -10.51 6.23 -14.59
C ASP A 51 -10.03 5.38 -13.39
N ILE A 52 -8.92 5.77 -12.76
CA ILE A 52 -8.33 5.06 -11.63
C ILE A 52 -9.12 5.41 -10.34
N PRO A 53 -9.31 4.44 -9.42
CA PRO A 53 -9.91 4.70 -8.11
C PRO A 53 -9.30 5.92 -7.40
N SER A 54 -10.13 6.69 -6.71
CA SER A 54 -9.75 7.92 -5.99
C SER A 54 -8.58 7.72 -5.04
N GLU A 55 -8.56 6.58 -4.34
CA GLU A 55 -7.55 6.19 -3.37
C GLU A 55 -6.20 6.00 -4.05
N ALA A 56 -6.16 5.27 -5.17
CA ALA A 56 -4.96 5.11 -5.97
C ALA A 56 -4.47 6.43 -6.59
N ARG A 57 -5.38 7.30 -7.04
CA ARG A 57 -5.02 8.66 -7.48
C ARG A 57 -4.38 9.48 -6.36
N GLY A 58 -4.89 9.36 -5.14
CA GLY A 58 -4.33 10.00 -3.95
C GLY A 58 -2.89 9.53 -3.65
N ILE A 59 -2.64 8.22 -3.75
CA ILE A 59 -1.29 7.65 -3.60
C ILE A 59 -0.35 8.22 -4.67
N ILE A 60 -0.74 8.19 -5.95
CA ILE A 60 0.08 8.73 -7.06
C ILE A 60 0.41 10.21 -6.84
N ASN A 61 -0.55 11.02 -6.42
CA ASN A 61 -0.34 12.44 -6.18
C ASN A 61 0.63 12.68 -5.01
N THR A 62 0.54 11.86 -3.96
CA THR A 62 1.42 11.94 -2.80
C THR A 62 2.86 11.56 -3.16
N GLU A 63 3.04 10.49 -3.95
CA GLU A 63 4.34 10.07 -4.49
C GLU A 63 4.94 11.14 -5.42
N LYS A 64 4.15 11.70 -6.34
CA LYS A 64 4.59 12.78 -7.25
C LYS A 64 5.03 14.04 -6.48
N ALA A 65 4.34 14.36 -5.40
CA ALA A 65 4.69 15.48 -4.53
C ALA A 65 5.92 15.20 -3.64
N LYS A 66 6.51 13.99 -3.73
CA LYS A 66 7.63 13.52 -2.88
C LYS A 66 7.33 13.66 -1.39
N LEU A 67 6.06 13.54 -1.01
CA LEU A 67 5.64 13.65 0.37
C LEU A 67 5.99 12.35 1.09
N PRO A 68 6.66 12.40 2.26
CA PRO A 68 6.95 11.21 3.03
C PRO A 68 5.64 10.59 3.55
N SER A 69 5.34 9.37 3.11
CA SER A 69 4.12 8.65 3.49
C SER A 69 4.42 7.67 4.63
N LEU A 70 4.58 8.20 5.85
CA LEU A 70 4.84 7.36 7.02
C LEU A 70 3.59 6.54 7.40
N ARG A 71 3.70 5.21 7.36
CA ARG A 71 2.63 4.31 7.81
C ARG A 71 2.63 4.22 9.34
N ILE A 72 1.88 5.11 9.98
CA ILE A 72 1.73 5.10 11.44
C ILE A 72 0.69 4.04 11.83
N ARG A 73 1.14 2.90 12.38
CA ARG A 73 0.26 1.96 13.08
C ARG A 73 -0.10 2.58 14.42
N ARG A 74 -1.32 3.11 14.56
CA ARG A 74 -1.83 3.48 15.88
C ARG A 74 -2.00 2.19 16.69
N TYR A 75 -1.15 1.99 17.69
CA TYR A 75 -1.41 1.02 18.74
C TYR A 75 -2.57 1.59 19.58
N GLN A 76 -3.76 1.02 19.42
CA GLN A 76 -4.80 1.18 20.43
C GLN A 76 -4.36 0.36 21.64
N ASN A 77 -3.67 0.99 22.59
CA ASN A 77 -3.59 0.44 23.93
C ASN A 77 -5.01 0.45 24.47
N GLY A 78 -5.63 -0.74 24.56
CA GLY A 78 -6.88 -0.91 25.29
C GLY A 78 -6.67 -0.51 26.75
N ASN A 79 -7.68 0.15 27.30
CA ASN A 79 -7.81 0.62 28.68
C ASN A 79 -7.07 1.92 29.03
N PHE A 80 -7.68 3.03 28.65
CA PHE A 80 -7.80 4.14 29.58
C PHE A 80 -9.03 3.89 30.47
N ASP A 81 -8.87 3.02 31.47
CA ASP A 81 -9.85 2.90 32.55
C ASP A 81 -9.80 4.21 33.35
N ASN A 82 -10.74 5.11 33.08
CA ASN A 82 -11.02 6.24 33.96
C ASN A 82 -11.67 5.70 35.25
N HIS A 83 -10.84 5.20 36.17
CA HIS A 83 -11.23 5.16 37.58
C HIS A 83 -11.15 6.58 38.14
N ASP A 84 -12.21 7.36 37.90
CA ASP A 84 -12.41 8.62 38.62
C ASP A 84 -12.93 8.29 40.03
N HIS A 85 -12.00 7.94 40.91
CA HIS A 85 -12.22 8.01 42.35
C HIS A 85 -11.74 9.37 42.82
N THR A 86 -12.65 10.34 42.87
CA THR A 86 -12.47 11.49 43.74
C THR A 86 -13.72 11.67 44.61
N GLN A 87 -13.71 11.00 45.76
CA GLN A 87 -14.53 11.43 46.90
C GLN A 87 -14.15 12.85 47.27
N ARG A 88 -15.11 13.77 47.33
CA ARG A 88 -15.01 14.98 48.16
C ARG A 88 -16.37 15.30 48.78
N ARG A 89 -16.42 14.99 50.08
CA ARG A 89 -17.14 15.63 51.20
C ARG A 89 -18.62 15.93 51.06
#